data_AF-B6QDI8-F1
#
_entry.id   AF-B6QDI8-F1
#
_cell.length_a   1.000
_cell.length_b   1.000
_cell.length_c   1.000
_cell.angle_alpha   90.00
_cell.angle_beta   90.00
_cell.angle_gamma   90.00
#
_symmetry.space_group_name_H-M   'P 1'
#
loop_
_entity.id
_entity.type
_entity.pdbx_description
1 polymer ?
#
loop_
_entity_poly.entity_id
_entity_poly.type
_entity_poly.pdbx_seq_one_letter_code
_entity_poly.pdbx_strand_id
1 'polypeptide(L)'
;MNESDDDSSLKQAISAVYNGFYSFMSKSKEMETASETSFAAAVSLARAALDDPVDSKSDATLLTVLLLSMFENFCSVKDYRSPAKTHWIGLAQLLQHRGPESLDSSVSLFCLHQFYFRLAAVTLGGETETMKELLDLSKSIPLPCNMQPTNNLASIAERLARLRLQLETINLCSRFDVQRTTLLMQLAQQIDGDLMRWPDYVPPSCHPKQKALDFYLNYPDWEDTYPSLAVAQDWNHYRYLRIMANIIISRCAAVLRLYSQAAAADQICEQMVDEVCASVIYYIGRLKLNYDDDDDDEPDIQRKQAGCVDEKYAIATIGAMLLLPKLRWILQAEPSLRPKQRTCLQLHVKKILHFYRIHGVESVDILDEESFSLF
;
A
#
# COMPACT_ATOMS: atom_id res chain seq x y z
N MET A 1 26.06 -21.93 30.02
CA MET A 1 25.66 -22.57 28.76
C MET A 1 24.19 -22.24 28.54
N ASN A 2 23.93 -21.27 27.67
CA ASN A 2 22.72 -21.08 26.85
C ASN A 2 22.99 -19.86 25.96
N GLU A 3 23.82 -20.06 24.94
CA GLU A 3 23.98 -19.19 23.77
C GLU A 3 22.84 -19.47 22.76
N SER A 4 21.59 -19.49 23.21
CA SER A 4 20.45 -19.90 22.35
C SER A 4 19.48 -18.77 22.01
N ASP A 5 19.80 -17.51 22.36
CA ASP A 5 18.89 -16.36 22.17
C ASP A 5 19.37 -15.39 21.06
N ASP A 6 20.52 -15.66 20.44
CA ASP A 6 21.12 -14.81 19.40
C ASP A 6 20.75 -15.21 17.96
N ASP A 7 20.11 -16.36 17.74
CA ASP A 7 19.99 -16.98 16.40
C ASP A 7 18.54 -17.34 15.99
N SER A 8 17.55 -16.58 16.46
CA SER A 8 16.17 -16.78 16.02
C SER A 8 15.91 -16.15 14.64
N SER A 9 15.10 -16.81 13.81
CA SER A 9 14.73 -16.32 12.48
C SER A 9 14.12 -14.91 12.53
N LEU A 10 13.35 -14.63 13.57
CA LEU A 10 12.72 -13.34 13.80
C LEU A 10 13.74 -12.24 14.06
N LYS A 11 14.75 -12.50 14.91
CA LYS A 11 15.81 -11.53 15.20
C LYS A 11 16.58 -11.17 13.93
N GLN A 12 16.92 -12.16 13.11
CA GLN A 12 17.59 -11.94 11.83
C GLN A 12 16.71 -11.15 10.85
N ALA A 13 15.40 -11.42 10.80
CA ALA A 13 14.49 -10.68 9.95
C ALA A 13 14.31 -9.21 10.40
N ILE A 14 14.24 -8.97 11.72
CA ILE A 14 14.24 -7.61 12.28
C ILE A 14 15.53 -6.89 11.91
N SER A 15 16.69 -7.52 12.10
CA SER A 15 17.99 -6.95 11.72
C SER A 15 18.10 -6.65 10.23
N ALA A 16 17.56 -7.52 9.37
CA ALA A 16 17.51 -7.30 7.93
C ALA A 16 16.72 -6.04 7.58
N VAL A 17 15.49 -5.92 8.08
CA VAL A 17 14.65 -4.74 7.84
C VAL A 17 15.31 -3.49 8.43
N TYR A 18 15.71 -3.51 9.69
CA TYR A 18 16.33 -2.37 10.36
C TYR A 18 17.58 -1.87 9.63
N ASN A 19 18.54 -2.76 9.35
CA ASN A 19 19.77 -2.39 8.66
C ASN A 19 19.49 -1.97 7.20
N GLY A 20 18.49 -2.55 6.54
CA GLY A 20 18.05 -2.15 5.21
C GLY A 20 17.55 -0.71 5.18
N PHE A 21 16.62 -0.36 6.06
CA PHE A 21 16.13 1.02 6.18
C PHE A 21 17.25 1.99 6.59
N TYR A 22 18.04 1.60 7.59
CA TYR A 22 19.13 2.46 8.08
C TYR A 22 20.22 2.67 7.02
N SER A 23 20.58 1.64 6.25
CA SER A 23 21.57 1.74 5.17
C SER A 23 21.13 2.72 4.08
N PHE A 24 19.85 2.71 3.70
CA PHE A 24 19.27 3.67 2.75
C PHE A 24 19.32 5.11 3.28
N MET A 25 18.94 5.31 4.54
CA MET A 25 18.92 6.65 5.13
C MET A 25 20.33 7.22 5.33
N SER A 26 21.26 6.39 5.79
CA SER A 26 22.65 6.77 6.07
C SER A 26 23.61 6.61 4.88
N LYS A 27 23.14 6.03 3.77
CA LYS A 27 23.96 5.61 2.61
C LYS A 27 25.13 4.70 3.00
N SER A 28 24.95 3.85 4.00
CA SER A 28 26.00 2.97 4.52
C SER A 28 26.03 1.62 3.78
N LYS A 29 27.09 1.37 3.02
CA LYS A 29 27.30 0.08 2.32
C LYS A 29 27.54 -1.09 3.28
N GLU A 30 28.13 -0.80 4.45
CA GLU A 30 28.35 -1.77 5.52
C GLU A 30 27.01 -2.28 6.07
N MET A 31 26.08 -1.34 6.34
CA MET A 31 24.73 -1.68 6.81
C MET A 31 23.92 -2.38 5.72
N GLU A 32 24.13 -2.03 4.45
CA GLU A 32 23.50 -2.74 3.33
C GLU A 32 23.95 -4.22 3.31
N THR A 33 25.27 -4.46 3.38
CA THR A 33 25.83 -5.83 3.45
C THR A 33 25.33 -6.59 4.68
N ALA A 34 25.26 -5.91 5.84
CA ALA A 34 24.73 -6.50 7.07
C ALA A 34 23.25 -6.88 6.94
N SER A 35 22.46 -6.07 6.23
CA SER A 35 21.05 -6.32 5.97
C SER A 35 20.85 -7.54 5.08
N GLU A 36 21.64 -7.68 4.01
CA GLU A 36 21.60 -8.83 3.09
C GLU A 36 22.02 -10.12 3.80
N THR A 37 23.04 -10.05 4.66
CA THR A 37 23.50 -11.19 5.47
C THR A 37 22.42 -11.64 6.44
N SER A 38 21.80 -10.69 7.15
CA SER A 38 20.71 -10.98 8.08
C SER A 38 19.48 -11.54 7.36
N PHE A 39 19.17 -11.04 6.16
CA PHE A 39 18.09 -11.55 5.33
C PHE A 39 18.33 -13.01 4.93
N ALA A 40 19.54 -13.34 4.44
CA ALA A 40 19.88 -14.71 4.06
C ALA A 40 19.85 -15.69 5.24
N ALA A 41 20.31 -15.25 6.42
CA ALA A 41 20.21 -16.01 7.66
C ALA A 41 18.76 -16.24 8.08
N ALA A 42 17.93 -15.18 8.06
CA ALA A 42 16.51 -15.26 8.37
C ALA A 42 15.76 -16.22 7.45
N VAL A 43 16.04 -16.21 6.14
CA VAL A 43 15.44 -17.15 5.18
C VAL A 43 15.83 -18.60 5.52
N SER A 44 17.10 -18.85 5.86
CA SER A 44 17.58 -20.19 6.19
C SER A 44 16.95 -20.73 7.48
N LEU A 45 16.89 -19.90 8.52
CA LEU A 45 16.27 -20.25 9.80
C LEU A 45 14.74 -20.37 9.69
N ALA A 46 14.09 -19.53 8.87
CA ALA A 46 12.66 -19.64 8.59
C ALA A 46 12.33 -20.97 7.91
N ARG A 47 13.15 -21.45 6.97
CA ARG A 47 12.96 -22.77 6.36
C ARG A 47 13.03 -23.90 7.40
N ALA A 48 14.03 -23.86 8.28
CA ALA A 48 14.13 -24.85 9.36
C ALA A 48 12.90 -24.81 10.29
N ALA A 49 12.41 -23.60 10.63
CA ALA A 49 11.20 -23.44 11.43
C ALA A 49 9.94 -23.93 10.71
N LEU A 50 9.87 -23.83 9.38
CA LEU A 50 8.76 -24.33 8.57
C LEU A 50 8.74 -25.87 8.50
N ASP A 51 9.89 -26.52 8.60
CA ASP A 51 10.00 -27.99 8.64
C ASP A 51 9.57 -28.58 10.00
N ASP A 52 9.59 -27.78 11.07
CA ASP A 52 9.14 -28.19 12.40
C ASP A 52 7.61 -27.98 12.57
N PRO A 53 6.84 -29.00 13.01
CA PRO A 53 5.39 -28.91 13.11
C PRO A 53 4.87 -27.92 14.18
N VAL A 54 5.70 -27.57 15.17
CA VAL A 54 5.36 -26.61 16.21
C VAL A 54 5.77 -25.21 15.77
N ASP A 55 7.04 -25.04 15.36
CA ASP A 55 7.57 -23.73 15.00
C ASP A 55 6.96 -23.18 13.72
N SER A 56 6.51 -24.03 12.79
CA SER A 56 5.81 -23.61 11.56
C SER A 56 4.49 -22.88 11.84
N LYS A 57 3.93 -23.05 13.05
CA LYS A 57 2.72 -22.36 13.51
C LYS A 57 3.00 -21.26 14.54
N SER A 58 4.27 -20.99 14.86
CA SER A 58 4.66 -20.00 15.88
C SER A 58 4.58 -18.55 15.37
N ASP A 59 4.28 -17.60 16.26
CA ASP A 59 4.20 -16.15 15.94
C ASP A 59 5.52 -15.61 15.45
N ALA A 60 6.63 -16.18 15.93
CA ALA A 60 7.95 -15.88 15.43
C ALA A 60 8.04 -16.17 13.92
N THR A 61 7.68 -17.38 13.47
CA THR A 61 7.75 -17.75 12.04
C THR A 61 6.84 -16.90 11.17
N LEU A 62 5.62 -16.62 11.63
CA LEU A 62 4.68 -15.77 10.89
C LEU A 62 5.22 -14.35 10.71
N LEU A 63 5.72 -13.75 11.79
CA LEU A 63 6.28 -12.40 11.76
C LEU A 63 7.59 -12.35 10.97
N THR A 64 8.44 -13.38 11.06
CA THR A 64 9.65 -13.52 10.23
C THR A 64 9.30 -13.43 8.75
N VAL A 65 8.32 -14.20 8.27
CA VAL A 65 7.93 -14.19 6.84
C VAL A 65 7.34 -12.84 6.42
N LEU A 66 6.55 -12.18 7.29
CA LEU A 66 6.07 -10.83 7.03
C LEU A 66 7.25 -9.85 6.88
N LEU A 67 8.24 -9.88 7.78
CA LEU A 67 9.40 -8.98 7.74
C LEU A 67 10.29 -9.25 6.52
N LEU A 68 10.48 -10.51 6.11
CA LEU A 68 11.16 -10.86 4.86
C LEU A 68 10.43 -10.23 3.66
N SER A 69 9.10 -10.30 3.61
CA SER A 69 8.31 -9.65 2.55
C SER A 69 8.43 -8.12 2.57
N MET A 70 8.55 -7.52 3.76
CA MET A 70 8.76 -6.08 3.91
C MET A 70 10.15 -5.67 3.41
N PHE A 71 11.19 -6.44 3.73
CA PHE A 71 12.55 -6.23 3.23
C PHE A 71 12.60 -6.30 1.70
N GLU A 72 12.00 -7.32 1.09
CA GLU A 72 11.93 -7.44 -0.37
C GLU A 72 11.18 -6.28 -1.01
N ASN A 73 10.04 -5.88 -0.44
CA ASN A 73 9.29 -4.74 -0.96
C ASN A 73 10.08 -3.43 -0.85
N PHE A 74 10.85 -3.28 0.23
CA PHE A 74 11.73 -2.13 0.42
C PHE A 74 12.83 -2.10 -0.64
N CYS A 75 13.55 -3.20 -0.82
CA CYS A 75 14.58 -3.34 -1.85
C CYS A 75 14.01 -3.12 -3.25
N SER A 76 12.80 -3.59 -3.53
CA SER A 76 12.17 -3.41 -4.83
C SER A 76 11.76 -1.97 -5.13
N VAL A 77 11.24 -1.24 -4.13
CA VAL A 77 10.98 0.20 -4.28
C VAL A 77 12.30 0.95 -4.46
N LYS A 78 13.34 0.60 -3.69
CA LYS A 78 14.70 1.14 -3.84
C LYS A 78 15.24 0.92 -5.26
N ASP A 79 15.10 -0.28 -5.81
CA ASP A 79 15.68 -0.61 -7.12
C ASP A 79 14.76 -0.28 -8.31
N TYR A 80 13.59 0.32 -8.04
CA TYR A 80 12.55 0.61 -9.03
C TYR A 80 12.09 -0.65 -9.82
N ARG A 81 11.94 -1.77 -9.12
CA ARG A 81 11.50 -3.06 -9.68
C ARG A 81 10.22 -3.55 -9.00
N SER A 82 9.55 -4.50 -9.64
CA SER A 82 8.43 -5.20 -8.99
C SER A 82 8.94 -6.03 -7.79
N PRO A 83 8.24 -6.01 -6.64
CA PRO A 83 8.57 -6.85 -5.50
C PRO A 83 8.44 -8.34 -5.85
N ALA A 84 9.37 -9.13 -5.33
CA ALA A 84 9.19 -10.58 -5.29
C ALA A 84 7.91 -10.90 -4.53
N LYS A 85 7.14 -11.86 -5.04
CA LYS A 85 5.83 -12.22 -4.48
C LYS A 85 5.92 -13.39 -3.50
N THR A 86 7.08 -14.05 -3.44
CA THR A 86 7.29 -15.33 -2.75
C THR A 86 6.96 -15.26 -1.27
N HIS A 87 7.58 -14.34 -0.50
CA HIS A 87 7.31 -14.25 0.94
C HIS A 87 5.91 -13.73 1.24
N TRP A 88 5.33 -12.97 0.32
CA TRP A 88 3.96 -12.50 0.48
C TRP A 88 2.92 -13.62 0.31
N ILE A 89 3.06 -14.42 -0.74
CA ILE A 89 2.25 -15.64 -0.94
C ILE A 89 2.51 -16.62 0.21
N GLY A 90 3.75 -16.77 0.64
CA GLY A 90 4.14 -17.58 1.79
C GLY A 90 3.46 -17.13 3.09
N LEU A 91 3.30 -15.82 3.32
CA LEU A 91 2.55 -15.31 4.46
C LEU A 91 1.09 -15.78 4.44
N ALA A 92 0.43 -15.69 3.28
CA ALA A 92 -0.95 -16.15 3.13
C ALA A 92 -1.09 -17.67 3.34
N GLN A 93 -0.15 -18.46 2.82
CA GLN A 93 -0.09 -19.90 3.05
C GLN A 93 0.14 -20.26 4.52
N LEU A 94 0.98 -19.49 5.23
CA LEU A 94 1.19 -19.67 6.67
C LEU A 94 -0.03 -19.34 7.51
N LEU A 95 -0.75 -18.27 7.16
CA LEU A 95 -2.02 -17.92 7.80
C LEU A 95 -3.06 -19.04 7.62
N GLN A 96 -3.13 -19.64 6.43
CA GLN A 96 -3.95 -20.82 6.16
C GLN A 96 -3.48 -22.05 6.97
N HIS A 97 -2.18 -22.36 6.99
CA HIS A 97 -1.60 -23.52 7.69
C HIS A 97 -1.83 -23.50 9.20
N ARG A 98 -1.76 -22.32 9.81
CA ARG A 98 -2.06 -22.12 11.24
C ARG A 98 -3.50 -22.47 11.58
N GLY A 99 -4.43 -22.12 10.70
CA GLY A 99 -5.86 -22.32 10.90
C GLY A 99 -6.48 -21.32 11.89
N PRO A 100 -7.82 -21.29 11.96
CA PRO A 100 -8.59 -20.28 12.71
C PRO A 100 -8.26 -20.22 14.20
N GLU A 101 -7.91 -21.36 14.81
CA GLU A 101 -7.66 -21.48 16.25
C GLU A 101 -6.32 -20.85 16.68
N SER A 102 -5.45 -20.49 15.74
CA SER A 102 -4.11 -19.96 16.00
C SER A 102 -3.90 -18.58 15.35
N LEU A 103 -4.97 -17.78 15.29
CA LEU A 103 -5.02 -16.45 14.65
C LEU A 103 -5.56 -15.34 15.57
N ASP A 104 -5.59 -15.54 16.89
CA ASP A 104 -6.11 -14.60 17.87
C ASP A 104 -5.05 -13.70 18.51
N SER A 105 -3.77 -14.05 18.38
CA SER A 105 -2.66 -13.27 18.92
C SER A 105 -2.51 -11.90 18.23
N SER A 106 -1.97 -10.91 18.94
CA SER A 106 -1.74 -9.57 18.36
C SER A 106 -0.86 -9.61 17.10
N VAL A 107 0.13 -10.51 17.06
CA VAL A 107 0.99 -10.74 15.90
C VAL A 107 0.18 -11.32 14.74
N SER A 108 -0.67 -12.30 14.99
CA SER A 108 -1.53 -12.90 13.98
C SER A 108 -2.50 -11.88 13.39
N LEU A 109 -3.14 -11.07 14.22
CA LEU A 109 -4.03 -9.99 13.80
C LEU A 109 -3.30 -8.94 12.96
N PHE A 110 -2.09 -8.55 13.37
CA PHE A 110 -1.25 -7.65 12.59
C PHE A 110 -0.91 -8.24 11.21
N CYS A 111 -0.51 -9.52 11.15
CA CYS A 111 -0.20 -10.19 9.90
C CYS A 111 -1.44 -10.37 9.00
N LEU A 112 -2.61 -10.61 9.59
CA LEU A 112 -3.88 -10.65 8.86
C LEU A 112 -4.27 -9.28 8.30
N HIS A 113 -4.11 -8.20 9.08
CA HIS A 113 -4.30 -6.84 8.60
C HIS A 113 -3.41 -6.55 7.39
N GLN A 114 -2.11 -6.90 7.49
CA GLN A 114 -1.20 -6.78 6.35
C GLN A 114 -1.65 -7.67 5.18
N PHE A 115 -2.11 -8.89 5.43
CA PHE A 115 -2.58 -9.82 4.40
C PHE A 115 -3.64 -9.15 3.50
N TYR A 116 -4.69 -8.64 4.13
CA TYR A 116 -5.80 -8.00 3.43
C TYR A 116 -5.43 -6.64 2.84
N PHE A 117 -4.51 -5.91 3.47
CA PHE A 117 -3.94 -4.68 2.90
C PHE A 117 -3.31 -4.96 1.52
N ARG A 118 -2.48 -6.01 1.38
CA ARG A 118 -1.89 -6.32 0.08
C ARG A 118 -2.87 -6.92 -0.89
N LEU A 119 -3.85 -7.69 -0.43
CA LEU A 119 -4.92 -8.16 -1.31
C LEU A 119 -5.65 -6.97 -1.96
N ALA A 120 -6.00 -5.96 -1.17
CA ALA A 120 -6.53 -4.71 -1.69
C ALA A 120 -5.53 -4.02 -2.62
N ALA A 121 -4.23 -4.04 -2.29
CA ALA A 121 -3.22 -3.44 -3.15
C ALA A 121 -3.11 -4.12 -4.52
N VAL A 122 -3.15 -5.45 -4.58
CA VAL A 122 -3.15 -6.27 -5.81
C VAL A 122 -4.46 -6.09 -6.58
N THR A 123 -5.57 -5.94 -5.88
CA THR A 123 -6.87 -5.61 -6.49
C THR A 123 -6.79 -4.35 -7.34
N LEU A 124 -6.03 -3.34 -6.91
CA LEU A 124 -5.92 -2.07 -7.61
C LEU A 124 -5.12 -2.17 -8.92
N GLY A 125 -3.92 -2.75 -8.89
CA GLY A 125 -3.02 -2.76 -10.07
C GLY A 125 -2.07 -3.94 -10.14
N GLY A 126 -2.29 -4.99 -9.35
CA GLY A 126 -1.49 -6.21 -9.43
C GLY A 126 -1.91 -7.12 -10.59
N GLU A 127 -1.04 -8.09 -10.90
CA GLU A 127 -1.28 -9.11 -11.92
C GLU A 127 -2.47 -10.01 -11.58
N THR A 128 -3.22 -10.37 -12.62
CA THR A 128 -4.42 -11.23 -12.55
C THR A 128 -4.15 -12.57 -11.87
N GLU A 129 -3.03 -13.22 -12.17
CA GLU A 129 -2.74 -14.56 -11.60
C GLU A 129 -2.46 -14.50 -10.10
N THR A 130 -1.68 -13.51 -9.65
CA THR A 130 -1.46 -13.25 -8.23
C THR A 130 -2.76 -12.93 -7.50
N MET A 131 -3.67 -12.17 -8.14
CA MET A 131 -4.96 -11.87 -7.55
C MET A 131 -5.82 -13.12 -7.33
N LYS A 132 -5.87 -14.03 -8.31
CA LYS A 132 -6.58 -15.31 -8.18
C LYS A 132 -6.03 -16.14 -7.03
N GLU A 133 -4.71 -16.29 -6.98
CA GLU A 133 -4.04 -17.07 -5.93
C GLU A 133 -4.34 -16.53 -4.53
N LEU A 134 -4.24 -15.21 -4.34
CA LEU A 134 -4.56 -14.59 -3.04
C LEU A 134 -6.04 -14.71 -2.67
N LEU A 135 -6.94 -14.61 -3.64
CA LEU A 135 -8.37 -14.82 -3.42
C LEU A 135 -8.71 -16.27 -3.07
N ASP A 136 -7.99 -17.24 -3.65
CA ASP A 136 -8.17 -18.65 -3.33
C ASP A 136 -7.67 -18.96 -1.92
N LEU A 137 -6.52 -18.41 -1.53
CA LEU A 137 -6.01 -18.52 -0.16
C LEU A 137 -6.95 -17.88 0.87
N SER A 138 -7.50 -16.69 0.56
CA SER A 138 -8.35 -15.94 1.50
C SER A 138 -9.63 -16.68 1.89
N LYS A 139 -10.15 -17.60 1.05
CA LYS A 139 -11.34 -18.42 1.36
C LYS A 139 -11.21 -19.24 2.65
N SER A 140 -9.99 -19.60 3.02
CA SER A 140 -9.67 -20.42 4.20
C SER A 140 -9.10 -19.63 5.37
N ILE A 141 -8.88 -18.33 5.19
CA ILE A 141 -8.36 -17.44 6.23
C ILE A 141 -9.54 -16.69 6.84
N PRO A 142 -9.90 -16.96 8.11
CA PRO A 142 -11.04 -16.31 8.75
C PRO A 142 -10.76 -14.82 9.01
N LEU A 143 -11.79 -13.99 8.87
CA LEU A 143 -11.77 -12.59 9.32
C LEU A 143 -12.04 -12.54 10.83
N PRO A 144 -11.09 -12.13 11.69
CA PRO A 144 -11.24 -12.15 13.15
C PRO A 144 -12.20 -11.06 13.65
N CYS A 145 -13.18 -11.38 14.49
CA CYS A 145 -14.22 -10.42 14.90
C CYS A 145 -13.71 -9.11 15.53
N ASN A 146 -12.51 -9.10 16.12
CA ASN A 146 -11.90 -7.95 16.78
C ASN A 146 -11.17 -6.97 15.83
N MET A 147 -11.11 -7.24 14.53
CA MET A 147 -10.52 -6.35 13.51
C MET A 147 -11.57 -5.50 12.76
N GLN A 148 -12.72 -5.23 13.37
CA GLN A 148 -13.65 -4.25 12.81
C GLN A 148 -13.12 -2.82 13.04
N PRO A 149 -13.13 -1.92 12.04
CA PRO A 149 -13.82 -2.02 10.74
C PRO A 149 -12.94 -2.51 9.57
N THR A 150 -11.67 -2.86 9.78
CA THR A 150 -10.74 -3.36 8.74
C THR A 150 -11.30 -4.58 8.00
N ASN A 151 -11.93 -5.52 8.72
CA ASN A 151 -12.54 -6.71 8.10
C ASN A 151 -13.58 -6.38 7.04
N ASN A 152 -14.34 -5.30 7.22
CA ASN A 152 -15.31 -4.88 6.23
C ASN A 152 -14.61 -4.43 4.94
N LEU A 153 -13.49 -3.69 5.04
CA LEU A 153 -12.68 -3.34 3.87
C LEU A 153 -12.06 -4.57 3.21
N ALA A 154 -11.57 -5.53 4.00
CA ALA A 154 -11.05 -6.80 3.47
C ALA A 154 -12.09 -7.54 2.62
N SER A 155 -13.30 -7.73 3.17
CA SER A 155 -14.41 -8.37 2.46
C SER A 155 -14.82 -7.62 1.19
N ILE A 156 -14.84 -6.28 1.25
CA ILE A 156 -15.14 -5.44 0.10
C ILE A 156 -14.05 -5.55 -0.97
N ALA A 157 -12.77 -5.50 -0.57
CA ALA A 157 -11.63 -5.65 -1.47
C ALA A 157 -11.67 -6.98 -2.23
N GLU A 158 -12.01 -8.08 -1.54
CA GLU A 158 -12.19 -9.38 -2.19
C GLU A 158 -13.29 -9.39 -3.25
N ARG A 159 -14.43 -8.75 -2.96
CA ARG A 159 -15.54 -8.63 -3.91
C ARG A 159 -15.14 -7.80 -5.12
N LEU A 160 -14.41 -6.72 -4.91
CA LEU A 160 -13.89 -5.87 -5.98
C LEU A 160 -12.84 -6.59 -6.82
N ALA A 161 -11.98 -7.40 -6.19
CA ALA A 161 -11.02 -8.26 -6.88
C ALA A 161 -11.72 -9.27 -7.79
N ARG A 162 -12.76 -9.95 -7.28
CA ARG A 162 -13.59 -10.86 -8.10
C ARG A 162 -14.25 -10.14 -9.27
N LEU A 163 -14.76 -8.93 -9.05
CA LEU A 163 -15.32 -8.10 -10.12
C LEU A 163 -14.26 -7.72 -11.16
N ARG A 164 -13.04 -7.33 -10.73
CA ARG A 164 -11.93 -7.03 -11.63
C ARG A 164 -11.55 -8.24 -12.49
N LEU A 165 -11.47 -9.44 -11.90
CA LEU A 165 -11.23 -10.67 -12.67
C LEU A 165 -12.32 -10.93 -13.72
N GLN A 166 -13.59 -10.62 -13.41
CA GLN A 166 -14.67 -10.72 -14.39
C GLN A 166 -14.52 -9.73 -15.54
N LEU A 167 -13.96 -8.54 -15.30
CA LEU A 167 -13.66 -7.55 -16.32
C LEU A 167 -12.57 -8.03 -17.30
N GLU A 168 -11.52 -8.68 -16.81
CA GLU A 168 -10.44 -9.24 -17.65
C GLU A 168 -10.95 -10.28 -18.66
N THR A 169 -12.02 -11.00 -18.31
CA THR A 169 -12.64 -12.00 -19.20
C THR A 169 -13.59 -11.39 -20.23
N ILE A 170 -13.74 -10.06 -20.26
CA ILE A 170 -14.55 -9.36 -21.26
C ILE A 170 -13.71 -9.18 -22.51
N ASN A 171 -14.05 -9.94 -23.56
CA ASN A 171 -13.46 -9.72 -24.86
C ASN A 171 -14.11 -8.49 -25.51
N LEU A 172 -13.44 -7.34 -25.42
CA LEU A 172 -13.84 -6.07 -26.06
C LEU A 172 -13.95 -6.17 -27.59
N CYS A 173 -13.35 -7.20 -28.21
CA CYS A 173 -13.48 -7.47 -29.66
C CYS A 173 -14.75 -8.27 -30.01
N SER A 174 -15.51 -8.76 -29.02
CA SER A 174 -16.82 -9.36 -29.24
C SER A 174 -17.92 -8.30 -29.11
N ARG A 175 -19.08 -8.52 -29.77
CA ARG A 175 -20.20 -7.56 -29.82
C ARG A 175 -20.51 -7.01 -28.43
N PHE A 176 -20.75 -5.70 -28.35
CA PHE A 176 -21.16 -5.01 -27.14
C PHE A 176 -22.32 -5.76 -26.42
N ASP A 177 -22.04 -6.25 -25.22
CA ASP A 177 -22.99 -7.01 -24.39
C ASP A 177 -23.60 -6.08 -23.32
N VAL A 178 -24.73 -5.48 -23.67
CA VAL A 178 -25.50 -4.58 -22.79
C VAL A 178 -25.81 -5.25 -21.45
N GLN A 179 -26.20 -6.52 -21.44
CA GLN A 179 -26.63 -7.21 -20.24
C GLN A 179 -25.45 -7.41 -19.29
N ARG A 180 -24.32 -7.89 -19.82
CA ARG A 180 -23.10 -8.07 -19.05
C ARG A 180 -22.54 -6.75 -18.53
N THR A 181 -22.47 -5.70 -19.36
CA THR A 181 -22.03 -4.37 -18.91
C THR A 181 -22.94 -3.80 -17.82
N THR A 182 -24.26 -3.99 -17.93
CA THR A 182 -25.23 -3.58 -16.90
C THR A 182 -25.00 -4.32 -15.59
N LEU A 183 -24.78 -5.64 -15.64
CA LEU A 183 -24.51 -6.44 -14.45
C LEU A 183 -23.22 -5.99 -13.73
N LEU A 184 -22.14 -5.75 -14.48
CA LEU A 184 -20.86 -5.31 -13.91
C LEU A 184 -21.00 -3.93 -13.24
N MET A 185 -21.73 -3.01 -13.87
CA MET A 185 -22.05 -1.71 -13.30
C MET A 185 -22.83 -1.85 -11.99
N GLN A 186 -23.85 -2.71 -11.96
CA GLN A 186 -24.66 -2.96 -10.75
C GLN A 186 -23.83 -3.56 -9.61
N LEU A 187 -22.94 -4.51 -9.92
CA LEU A 187 -22.03 -5.09 -8.92
C LEU A 187 -21.05 -4.04 -8.37
N ALA A 188 -20.51 -3.17 -9.23
CA ALA A 188 -19.66 -2.07 -8.81
C ALA A 188 -20.43 -1.05 -7.94
N GLN A 189 -21.67 -0.72 -8.28
CA GLN A 189 -22.56 0.14 -7.50
C GLN A 189 -22.89 -0.45 -6.13
N GLN A 190 -23.11 -1.76 -6.04
CA GLN A 190 -23.29 -2.44 -4.75
C GLN A 190 -22.04 -2.34 -3.88
N ILE A 191 -20.87 -2.56 -4.48
CA ILE A 191 -19.58 -2.42 -3.78
C ILE A 191 -19.37 -0.98 -3.30
N ASP A 192 -19.59 0.03 -4.14
CA ASP A 192 -19.47 1.44 -3.72
C ASP A 192 -20.49 1.80 -2.63
N GLY A 193 -21.72 1.27 -2.72
CA GLY A 193 -22.74 1.46 -1.68
C GLY A 193 -22.38 0.84 -0.33
N ASP A 194 -21.60 -0.26 -0.30
CA ASP A 194 -21.03 -0.81 0.93
C ASP A 194 -19.85 0.03 1.43
N LEU A 195 -18.98 0.50 0.53
CA LEU A 195 -17.89 1.41 0.88
C LEU A 195 -18.44 2.71 1.48
N MET A 196 -19.47 3.32 0.88
CA MET A 196 -20.08 4.56 1.37
C MET A 196 -20.57 4.45 2.83
N ARG A 197 -21.01 3.26 3.26
CA ARG A 197 -21.43 2.99 4.65
C ARG A 197 -20.27 2.62 5.57
N TRP A 198 -19.08 2.31 5.03
CA TRP A 198 -17.93 1.91 5.83
C TRP A 198 -17.55 2.93 6.92
N PRO A 199 -17.51 4.26 6.64
CA PRO A 199 -17.23 5.28 7.65
C PRO A 199 -18.13 5.23 8.89
N ASP A 200 -19.38 4.76 8.74
CA ASP A 200 -20.36 4.66 9.85
C ASP A 200 -19.95 3.61 10.90
N TYR A 201 -19.12 2.64 10.52
CA TYR A 201 -18.59 1.61 11.42
C TYR A 201 -17.25 1.99 12.05
N VAL A 202 -16.65 3.10 11.63
CA VAL A 202 -15.34 3.57 12.14
C VAL A 202 -15.56 4.38 13.41
N PRO A 203 -14.90 4.05 14.53
CA PRO A 203 -14.98 4.86 15.76
C PRO A 203 -14.58 6.31 15.49
N PRO A 204 -15.28 7.33 16.03
CA PRO A 204 -14.98 8.75 15.77
C PRO A 204 -13.53 9.16 16.04
N SER A 205 -12.86 8.52 17.02
CA SER A 205 -11.44 8.74 17.32
C SER A 205 -10.50 8.36 16.18
N CYS A 206 -10.95 7.50 15.27
CA CYS A 206 -10.23 7.00 14.12
C CYS A 206 -10.62 7.72 12.82
N HIS A 207 -11.51 8.71 12.84
CA HIS A 207 -11.81 9.53 11.66
C HIS A 207 -10.65 10.50 11.36
N PRO A 208 -10.41 10.88 10.09
CA PRO A 208 -9.37 11.83 9.72
C PRO A 208 -9.73 13.18 10.31
N LYS A 209 -8.77 13.81 11.00
CA LYS A 209 -8.92 15.17 11.49
C LYS A 209 -8.33 16.13 10.48
N GLN A 210 -9.18 16.95 9.89
CA GLN A 210 -8.77 17.94 8.90
C GLN A 210 -8.16 19.16 9.58
N LYS A 211 -7.00 19.58 9.09
CA LYS A 211 -6.36 20.84 9.42
C LYS A 211 -6.37 21.73 8.16
N ALA A 212 -7.12 22.83 8.21
CA ALA A 212 -7.13 23.79 7.12
C ALA A 212 -5.73 24.40 6.91
N LEU A 213 -5.38 24.66 5.65
CA LEU A 213 -4.16 25.35 5.28
C LEU A 213 -4.48 26.79 4.89
N ASP A 214 -3.88 27.74 5.58
CA ASP A 214 -4.18 29.18 5.46
C ASP A 214 -3.80 29.80 4.08
N PHE A 215 -3.26 29.01 3.14
CA PHE A 215 -2.73 29.50 1.87
C PHE A 215 -3.51 28.97 0.66
N TYR A 216 -4.12 29.89 -0.10
CA TYR A 216 -4.80 29.68 -1.39
C TYR A 216 -3.96 28.99 -2.48
N LEU A 217 -2.64 28.91 -2.30
CA LEU A 217 -1.71 28.29 -3.24
C LEU A 217 -1.52 26.78 -3.01
N ASN A 218 -1.93 26.27 -1.85
CA ASN A 218 -1.82 24.85 -1.54
C ASN A 218 -3.06 24.10 -2.00
N TYR A 219 -2.85 23.00 -2.71
CA TYR A 219 -3.90 22.06 -3.06
C TYR A 219 -3.51 20.66 -2.58
N PRO A 220 -4.39 19.95 -1.84
CA PRO A 220 -5.68 20.44 -1.31
C PRO A 220 -5.49 21.54 -0.25
N ASP A 221 -6.56 22.25 0.07
CA ASP A 221 -6.62 23.33 1.06
C ASP A 221 -6.70 22.83 2.52
N TRP A 222 -6.55 21.52 2.73
CA TRP A 222 -6.44 20.90 4.04
C TRP A 222 -5.46 19.73 4.06
N GLU A 223 -5.01 19.38 5.26
CA GLU A 223 -4.22 18.18 5.54
C GLU A 223 -4.97 17.29 6.52
N ASP A 224 -4.95 15.98 6.28
CA ASP A 224 -5.52 15.00 7.21
C ASP A 224 -4.48 14.59 8.25
N THR A 225 -4.94 14.44 9.50
CA THR A 225 -4.17 13.83 10.58
C THR A 225 -4.89 12.60 11.13
N TYR A 226 -4.12 11.59 11.52
CA TYR A 226 -4.62 10.29 11.95
C TYR A 226 -3.99 9.87 13.28
N PRO A 227 -4.67 9.08 14.11
CA PRO A 227 -4.13 8.60 15.39
C PRO A 227 -2.99 7.60 15.21
N SER A 228 -2.92 6.90 14.08
CA SER A 228 -1.84 5.96 13.75
C SER A 228 -1.74 5.71 12.25
N LEU A 229 -0.59 5.18 11.82
CA LEU A 229 -0.35 4.77 10.43
C LEU A 229 -1.35 3.71 9.96
N ALA A 230 -1.72 2.76 10.83
CA ALA A 230 -2.71 1.73 10.51
C ALA A 230 -4.09 2.34 10.21
N VAL A 231 -4.51 3.35 10.97
CA VAL A 231 -5.78 4.07 10.71
C VAL A 231 -5.70 4.86 9.41
N ALA A 232 -4.59 5.55 9.15
CA ALA A 232 -4.38 6.24 7.88
C ALA A 232 -4.45 5.26 6.70
N GLN A 233 -3.86 4.07 6.85
CA GLN A 233 -3.91 3.02 5.84
C GLN A 233 -5.34 2.58 5.58
N ASP A 234 -6.15 2.27 6.59
CA ASP A 234 -7.54 1.87 6.40
C ASP A 234 -8.35 2.93 5.63
N TRP A 235 -8.20 4.21 5.97
CA TRP A 235 -8.86 5.31 5.24
C TRP A 235 -8.41 5.42 3.79
N ASN A 236 -7.11 5.29 3.53
CA ASN A 236 -6.61 5.31 2.16
C ASN A 236 -7.06 4.06 1.38
N HIS A 237 -7.17 2.89 2.01
CA HIS A 237 -7.75 1.69 1.37
C HIS A 237 -9.19 1.93 0.96
N TYR A 238 -10.00 2.45 1.88
CA TYR A 238 -11.36 2.87 1.59
C TYR A 238 -11.42 3.80 0.36
N ARG A 239 -10.59 4.85 0.31
CA ARG A 239 -10.54 5.80 -0.83
C ARG A 239 -10.13 5.12 -2.13
N TYR A 240 -9.07 4.30 -2.12
CA TYR A 240 -8.60 3.62 -3.34
C TYR A 240 -9.62 2.62 -3.87
N LEU A 241 -10.29 1.86 -2.98
CA LEU A 241 -11.35 0.93 -3.37
C LEU A 241 -12.54 1.68 -3.97
N ARG A 242 -12.90 2.85 -3.41
CA ARG A 242 -13.97 3.71 -3.99
C ARG A 242 -13.59 4.29 -5.34
N ILE A 243 -12.35 4.76 -5.51
CA ILE A 243 -11.85 5.22 -6.83
C ILE A 243 -11.99 4.09 -7.85
N MET A 244 -11.50 2.88 -7.54
CA MET A 244 -11.60 1.75 -8.47
C MET A 244 -13.06 1.37 -8.78
N ALA A 245 -13.93 1.27 -7.78
CA ALA A 245 -15.34 0.96 -7.99
C ALA A 245 -16.00 2.01 -8.91
N ASN A 246 -15.73 3.30 -8.68
CA ASN A 246 -16.32 4.38 -9.47
C ASN A 246 -15.70 4.52 -10.86
N ILE A 247 -14.44 4.15 -11.08
CA ILE A 247 -13.88 3.99 -12.43
C ILE A 247 -14.68 2.92 -13.20
N ILE A 248 -14.97 1.78 -12.58
CA ILE A 248 -15.76 0.71 -13.20
C ILE A 248 -17.18 1.19 -13.51
N ILE A 249 -17.84 1.88 -12.57
CA ILE A 249 -19.18 2.46 -12.76
C ILE A 249 -19.17 3.45 -13.91
N SER A 250 -18.24 4.41 -13.89
CA SER A 250 -18.12 5.46 -14.91
C SER A 250 -17.95 4.87 -16.31
N ARG A 251 -17.00 3.94 -16.48
CA ARG A 251 -16.74 3.28 -17.76
C ARG A 251 -17.94 2.47 -18.25
N CYS A 252 -18.56 1.68 -17.38
CA CYS A 252 -19.75 0.91 -17.78
C CYS A 252 -20.91 1.83 -18.16
N ALA A 253 -21.16 2.87 -17.38
CA ALA A 253 -22.20 3.87 -17.63
C ALA A 253 -21.96 4.61 -18.95
N ALA A 254 -20.72 5.01 -19.25
CA ALA A 254 -20.36 5.68 -20.49
C ALA A 254 -20.62 4.79 -21.72
N VAL A 255 -20.24 3.51 -21.66
CA VAL A 255 -20.51 2.54 -22.74
C VAL A 255 -22.03 2.32 -22.91
N LEU A 256 -22.79 2.30 -21.81
CA LEU A 256 -24.26 2.22 -21.82
C LEU A 256 -24.95 3.55 -22.18
N ARG A 257 -24.18 4.63 -22.42
CA ARG A 257 -24.67 6.00 -22.70
C ARG A 257 -25.50 6.60 -21.56
N LEU A 258 -25.25 6.17 -20.33
CA LEU A 258 -25.84 6.70 -19.09
C LEU A 258 -24.96 7.84 -18.56
N TYR A 259 -24.83 8.92 -19.34
CA TYR A 259 -23.84 9.99 -19.08
C TYR A 259 -24.00 10.69 -17.72
N SER A 260 -25.22 10.82 -17.20
CA SER A 260 -25.44 11.38 -15.86
C SER A 260 -24.88 10.49 -14.76
N GLN A 261 -24.97 9.16 -14.91
CA GLN A 261 -24.39 8.21 -13.96
C GLN A 261 -22.86 8.17 -14.07
N ALA A 262 -22.32 8.27 -15.29
CA ALA A 262 -20.88 8.37 -15.49
C ALA A 262 -20.31 9.62 -14.80
N ALA A 263 -20.92 10.78 -15.03
CA ALA A 263 -20.52 12.04 -14.39
C ALA A 263 -20.62 12.01 -12.86
N ALA A 264 -21.64 11.35 -12.29
CA ALA A 264 -21.76 11.19 -10.84
C ALA A 264 -20.64 10.31 -10.26
N ALA A 265 -20.29 9.21 -10.94
CA ALA A 265 -19.17 8.35 -10.54
C ALA A 265 -17.83 9.08 -10.66
N ASP A 266 -17.64 9.88 -11.71
CA ASP A 266 -16.45 10.71 -11.90
C ASP A 266 -16.28 11.74 -10.77
N GLN A 267 -17.37 12.38 -10.32
CA GLN A 267 -17.34 13.30 -9.17
C GLN A 267 -16.90 12.61 -7.88
N ILE A 268 -17.31 11.35 -7.66
CA ILE A 268 -16.86 10.56 -6.51
C ILE A 268 -15.36 10.27 -6.61
N CYS A 269 -14.86 9.89 -7.79
CA CYS A 269 -13.42 9.73 -8.02
C CYS A 269 -12.64 11.01 -7.68
N GLU A 270 -13.12 12.16 -8.16
CA GLU A 270 -12.49 13.46 -7.87
C GLU A 270 -12.46 13.75 -6.36
N GLN A 271 -13.58 13.53 -5.65
CA GLN A 271 -13.61 13.71 -4.20
C GLN A 271 -12.60 12.80 -3.49
N MET A 272 -12.56 11.50 -3.83
CA MET A 272 -11.64 10.56 -3.20
C MET A 272 -10.17 10.92 -3.46
N VAL A 273 -9.87 11.47 -4.64
CA VAL A 273 -8.52 11.93 -4.97
C VAL A 273 -8.13 13.16 -4.15
N ASP A 274 -9.04 14.09 -3.88
CA ASP A 274 -8.76 15.22 -2.97
C ASP A 274 -8.32 14.72 -1.60
N GLU A 275 -9.08 13.77 -1.05
CA GLU A 275 -8.80 13.20 0.27
C GLU A 275 -7.50 12.36 0.28
N VAL A 276 -7.19 11.64 -0.81
CA VAL A 276 -5.90 10.97 -0.96
C VAL A 276 -4.77 11.98 -0.92
N CYS A 277 -4.87 13.07 -1.68
CA CYS A 277 -3.86 14.14 -1.67
C CYS A 277 -3.70 14.76 -0.27
N ALA A 278 -4.80 14.99 0.45
CA ALA A 278 -4.79 15.54 1.81
C ALA A 278 -4.11 14.62 2.82
N SER A 279 -4.12 13.30 2.58
CA SER A 279 -3.45 12.32 3.43
C SER A 279 -1.92 12.29 3.23
N VAL A 280 -1.39 12.75 2.10
CA VAL A 280 0.00 12.50 1.71
C VAL A 280 0.98 13.02 2.75
N ILE A 281 0.73 14.22 3.28
CA ILE A 281 1.63 14.88 4.23
C ILE A 281 1.71 14.11 5.56
N TYR A 282 0.65 13.39 5.96
CA TYR A 282 0.71 12.53 7.14
C TYR A 282 1.75 11.40 6.98
N TYR A 283 1.85 10.81 5.78
CA TYR A 283 2.73 9.69 5.53
C TYR A 283 4.19 10.11 5.36
N ILE A 284 4.45 11.20 4.65
CA ILE A 284 5.82 11.56 4.23
C ILE A 284 6.32 12.89 4.80
N GLY A 285 5.49 13.59 5.57
CA GLY A 285 5.77 14.95 5.98
C GLY A 285 5.86 15.91 4.78
N ARG A 286 6.49 17.07 5.00
CA ARG A 286 6.75 18.07 3.95
C ARG A 286 8.10 17.80 3.26
N LEU A 287 8.16 16.78 2.41
CA LEU A 287 9.32 16.55 1.54
C LEU A 287 9.49 17.75 0.58
N LYS A 288 10.71 18.31 0.53
CA LYS A 288 11.09 19.40 -0.39
C LYS A 288 11.70 18.84 -1.68
N LEU A 289 11.41 19.49 -2.82
CA LEU A 289 12.13 19.31 -4.09
C LEU A 289 13.21 20.40 -4.10
N ASN A 290 14.41 20.16 -3.61
CA ASN A 290 15.41 21.22 -3.62
C ASN A 290 15.96 21.38 -5.04
N TYR A 291 15.46 22.39 -5.74
CA TYR A 291 16.16 23.06 -6.84
C TYR A 291 16.23 24.53 -6.42
N ASP A 292 17.39 24.94 -5.91
CA ASP A 292 17.83 26.33 -5.73
C ASP A 292 16.83 27.33 -5.09
N ASP A 293 16.70 27.34 -3.76
CA ASP A 293 16.27 28.56 -3.06
C ASP A 293 17.21 28.84 -1.88
N ASP A 294 18.02 29.87 -2.08
CA ASP A 294 18.94 30.56 -1.16
C ASP A 294 18.18 31.51 -0.21
N ASP A 295 17.02 31.11 0.33
CA ASP A 295 16.34 31.95 1.33
C ASP A 295 16.33 31.30 2.73
N ASP A 296 17.03 32.01 3.61
CA ASP A 296 17.26 31.80 5.02
C ASP A 296 16.00 31.54 5.86
N ASP A 297 16.25 30.94 7.03
CA ASP A 297 15.40 30.80 8.23
C ASP A 297 14.67 29.45 8.44
N GLU A 298 15.44 28.37 8.58
CA GLU A 298 15.37 27.55 9.80
C GLU A 298 16.69 26.76 9.99
N PRO A 299 17.51 27.05 11.02
CA PRO A 299 18.79 26.37 11.20
C PRO A 299 18.54 25.02 11.86
N ASP A 300 18.43 23.95 11.06
CA ASP A 300 18.69 22.59 11.57
C ASP A 300 19.48 21.72 10.60
N ILE A 301 20.36 22.37 9.83
CA ILE A 301 21.30 21.71 8.95
C ILE A 301 22.68 21.90 9.57
N GLN A 302 23.26 20.78 10.04
CA GLN A 302 24.63 20.64 10.58
C GLN A 302 24.82 20.85 12.10
N ARG A 303 24.30 19.90 12.91
CA ARG A 303 25.08 19.16 13.93
C ARG A 303 24.17 18.26 14.76
N LYS A 304 24.32 16.93 14.62
CA LYS A 304 24.68 16.03 15.74
C LYS A 304 24.68 14.55 15.31
N GLN A 305 25.84 13.94 15.55
CA GLN A 305 26.12 12.50 15.59
C GLN A 305 25.73 11.66 14.37
N ALA A 306 26.74 11.31 13.57
CA ALA A 306 26.75 10.08 12.80
C ALA A 306 26.31 8.93 13.71
N GLY A 307 25.06 8.49 13.59
CA GLY A 307 24.49 7.44 14.44
C GLY A 307 22.99 7.56 14.74
N CYS A 308 22.37 8.74 14.64
CA CYS A 308 20.94 8.88 14.88
C CYS A 308 20.19 9.25 13.59
N VAL A 309 19.36 8.34 13.11
CA VAL A 309 18.37 8.61 12.08
C VAL A 309 17.23 9.39 12.73
N ASP A 310 16.91 10.58 12.20
CA ASP A 310 15.76 11.35 12.64
C ASP A 310 14.45 10.59 12.31
N GLU A 311 13.62 10.40 13.34
CA GLU A 311 12.34 9.69 13.31
C GLU A 311 11.44 10.16 12.16
N LYS A 312 11.49 11.46 11.84
CA LYS A 312 10.74 12.07 10.73
C LYS A 312 11.10 11.45 9.37
N TYR A 313 12.38 11.13 9.16
CA TYR A 313 12.85 10.54 7.91
C TYR A 313 12.55 9.04 7.83
N ALA A 314 12.54 8.34 8.97
CA ALA A 314 12.17 6.93 9.03
C ALA A 314 10.67 6.74 8.68
N ILE A 315 9.81 7.57 9.27
CA ILE A 315 8.37 7.61 8.96
C ILE A 315 8.17 7.95 7.48
N ALA A 316 8.88 8.96 6.96
CA ALA A 316 8.75 9.34 5.56
C ALA A 316 9.17 8.23 4.58
N THR A 317 10.17 7.43 4.92
CA THR A 317 10.61 6.30 4.08
C THR A 317 9.54 5.21 4.00
N ILE A 318 8.93 4.84 5.13
CA ILE A 318 7.83 3.87 5.17
C ILE A 318 6.60 4.45 4.47
N GLY A 319 6.26 5.71 4.72
CA GLY A 319 5.13 6.38 4.09
C GLY A 319 5.26 6.48 2.57
N ALA A 320 6.45 6.80 2.07
CA ALA A 320 6.77 6.84 0.65
C ALA A 320 6.57 5.47 -0.01
N MET A 321 7.02 4.40 0.64
CA MET A 321 6.88 3.01 0.18
C MET A 321 5.41 2.58 0.10
N LEU A 322 4.57 3.07 1.02
CA LEU A 322 3.13 2.79 1.03
C LEU A 322 2.36 3.59 -0.02
N LEU A 323 2.73 4.86 -0.24
CA LEU A 323 1.99 5.77 -1.13
C LEU A 323 2.40 5.65 -2.60
N LEU A 324 3.69 5.55 -2.91
CA LEU A 324 4.19 5.68 -4.29
C LEU A 324 3.48 4.74 -5.29
N PRO A 325 3.31 3.43 -5.02
CA PRO A 325 2.62 2.55 -5.95
C PRO A 325 1.15 2.94 -6.15
N LYS A 326 0.51 3.48 -5.12
CA LYS A 326 -0.92 3.86 -5.13
C LYS A 326 -1.16 5.17 -5.87
N LEU A 327 -0.31 6.17 -5.67
CA LEU A 327 -0.38 7.44 -6.41
C LEU A 327 -0.12 7.23 -7.90
N ARG A 328 0.85 6.37 -8.25
CA ARG A 328 1.11 5.98 -9.64
C ARG A 328 -0.05 5.23 -10.25
N TRP A 329 -0.64 4.29 -9.50
CA TRP A 329 -1.84 3.59 -9.94
C TRP A 329 -2.99 4.56 -10.25
N ILE A 330 -3.26 5.58 -9.42
CA ILE A 330 -4.30 6.58 -9.72
C ILE A 330 -4.02 7.28 -11.05
N LEU A 331 -2.77 7.68 -11.30
CA LEU A 331 -2.38 8.32 -12.56
C LEU A 331 -2.53 7.38 -13.77
N GLN A 332 -2.26 6.08 -13.60
CA GLN A 332 -2.36 5.04 -14.64
C GLN A 332 -3.80 4.57 -14.90
N ALA A 333 -4.62 4.52 -13.86
CA ALA A 333 -6.00 4.08 -13.96
C ALA A 333 -6.89 5.11 -14.68
N GLU A 334 -6.38 6.32 -14.89
CA GLU A 334 -7.03 7.43 -15.59
C GLU A 334 -8.51 7.65 -15.16
N PRO A 335 -8.79 7.86 -13.86
CA PRO A 335 -10.09 8.40 -13.47
C PRO A 335 -10.28 9.82 -14.02
N SER A 336 -11.52 10.33 -13.96
CA SER A 336 -11.73 11.78 -14.09
C SER A 336 -10.89 12.50 -13.03
N LEU A 337 -10.02 13.40 -13.48
CA LEU A 337 -9.15 14.20 -12.64
C LEU A 337 -9.22 15.65 -13.08
N ARG A 338 -9.48 16.54 -12.13
CA ARG A 338 -9.32 17.98 -12.33
C ARG A 338 -7.83 18.31 -12.56
N PRO A 339 -7.49 19.35 -13.34
CA PRO A 339 -6.09 19.68 -13.61
C PRO A 339 -5.21 19.79 -12.35
N LYS A 340 -5.73 20.44 -11.30
CA LYS A 340 -5.02 20.58 -10.01
C LYS A 340 -4.74 19.24 -9.31
N GLN A 341 -5.68 18.28 -9.38
CA GLN A 341 -5.49 16.92 -8.85
C GLN A 341 -4.35 16.21 -9.54
N ARG A 342 -4.35 16.22 -10.88
CA ARG A 342 -3.30 15.59 -11.69
C ARG A 342 -1.92 16.19 -11.38
N THR A 343 -1.82 17.52 -11.38
CA THR A 343 -0.57 18.22 -11.04
C THR A 343 -0.10 17.88 -9.63
N CYS A 344 -1.00 17.83 -8.65
CA CYS A 344 -0.67 17.49 -7.26
C CYS A 344 -0.16 16.05 -7.12
N LEU A 345 -0.85 15.07 -7.70
CA LEU A 345 -0.44 13.67 -7.72
C LEU A 345 0.95 13.51 -8.37
N GLN A 346 1.16 14.13 -9.53
CA GLN A 346 2.46 14.12 -10.22
C GLN A 346 3.56 14.76 -9.36
N LEU A 347 3.26 15.88 -8.70
CA LEU A 347 4.21 16.55 -7.81
C LEU A 347 4.58 15.67 -6.61
N HIS A 348 3.62 14.99 -5.98
CA HIS A 348 3.88 14.07 -4.88
C HIS A 348 4.70 12.86 -5.32
N VAL A 349 4.38 12.27 -6.47
CA VAL A 349 5.19 11.19 -7.06
C VAL A 349 6.61 11.67 -7.31
N LYS A 350 6.81 12.85 -7.92
CA LYS A 350 8.14 13.45 -8.12
C LYS A 350 8.89 13.67 -6.81
N LYS A 351 8.23 14.19 -5.77
CA LYS A 351 8.81 14.39 -4.42
C LYS A 351 9.30 13.07 -3.81
N ILE A 352 8.48 12.03 -3.88
CA ILE A 352 8.83 10.71 -3.33
C ILE A 352 9.99 10.09 -4.12
N LEU A 353 9.96 10.15 -5.44
CA LEU A 353 11.07 9.64 -6.28
C LEU A 353 12.37 10.42 -6.06
N HIS A 354 12.29 11.74 -5.91
CA HIS A 354 13.45 12.58 -5.61
C HIS A 354 14.04 12.24 -4.23
N PHE A 355 13.19 12.02 -3.22
CA PHE A 355 13.62 11.53 -1.92
C PHE A 355 14.37 10.20 -2.06
N TYR A 356 13.84 9.23 -2.79
CA TYR A 356 14.55 7.98 -3.08
C TYR A 356 15.90 8.19 -3.80
N ARG A 357 15.94 9.08 -4.80
CA ARG A 357 17.17 9.39 -5.55
C ARG A 357 18.24 10.01 -4.66
N ILE A 358 17.89 11.00 -3.82
CA ILE A 358 18.83 11.61 -2.86
C ILE A 358 19.45 10.53 -1.97
N HIS A 359 18.72 9.48 -1.64
CA HIS A 359 19.17 8.37 -0.80
C HIS A 359 19.81 7.20 -1.58
N GLY A 360 20.28 7.43 -2.80
CA GLY A 360 21.14 6.49 -3.53
C GLY A 360 20.42 5.53 -4.48
N VAL A 361 19.16 5.79 -4.83
CA VAL A 361 18.47 5.07 -5.91
C VAL A 361 18.88 5.64 -7.27
N GLU A 362 19.81 4.97 -7.95
CA GLU A 362 20.38 5.42 -9.22
C GLU A 362 19.50 5.09 -10.45
N SER A 363 18.49 4.21 -10.33
CA SER A 363 17.65 3.74 -11.45
C SER A 363 16.41 4.61 -11.76
N VAL A 364 16.47 5.91 -11.47
CA VAL A 364 15.37 6.83 -11.83
C VAL A 364 15.65 7.40 -13.22
N ASP A 365 15.46 6.58 -14.25
CA ASP A 365 15.00 7.15 -15.51
C ASP A 365 13.66 7.80 -15.18
N ILE A 366 13.64 9.13 -15.28
CA ILE A 366 12.40 9.87 -15.42
C ILE A 366 11.84 9.33 -16.72
N LEU A 367 10.97 8.33 -16.61
CA LEU A 367 10.21 7.84 -17.74
C LEU A 367 9.53 9.07 -18.32
N ASP A 368 10.05 9.53 -19.46
CA ASP A 368 9.46 10.55 -20.29
C ASP A 368 7.98 10.20 -20.47
N GLU A 369 7.17 11.24 -20.62
CA GLU A 369 5.70 11.26 -20.58
C GLU A 369 4.98 10.28 -21.55
N GLU A 370 5.71 9.42 -22.28
CA GLU A 370 5.21 8.51 -23.31
C GLU A 370 5.19 7.01 -22.94
N SER A 371 5.65 6.59 -21.77
CA SER A 371 5.68 5.14 -21.41
C SER A 371 4.54 4.65 -20.49
N PHE A 372 3.49 5.45 -20.29
CA PHE A 372 2.28 4.98 -19.59
C PHE A 372 1.47 3.95 -20.40
N SER A 373 1.86 3.65 -21.64
CA SER A 373 1.35 2.52 -22.41
C SER A 373 2.30 1.32 -22.30
N LEU A 374 2.10 0.47 -21.30
CA LEU A 374 2.33 -0.98 -21.32
C LEU A 374 2.18 -1.52 -19.89
N PHE A 375 0.95 -1.98 -19.62
CA PHE A 375 0.48 -3.09 -18.76
C PHE A 375 -0.83 -2.73 -18.08
#